data_AF-A0A381X0L1-F1
#
_entry.id   AF-A0A381X0L1-F1
#
_cell.length_a   1.000
_cell.length_b   1.000
_cell.length_c   1.000
_cell.angle_alpha   90.00
_cell.angle_beta   90.00
_cell.angle_gamma   90.00
#
_symmetry.space_group_name_H-M   'P 1'
#
loop_
_entity.id
_entity.type
_entity.pdbx_description
1 polymer ?
#
loop_
_entity_poly.entity_id
_entity_poly.type
_entity_poly.pdbx_seq_one_letter_code
_entity_poly.pdbx_strand_id
1 'polypeptide(L)'
;VRIGLDFDNTLACYDEVFMLESKNLGFITSHWSGSKQDLRDELRSRPDGERLWQTLQGRAYGPSMEQAVMFPGVAAFLMRSRQRGDEVFIVSHKTEFGHFDPTSTPLRQAALAWMESKGFFDQRRFGIPKGNVFFAGTRNEKVQQIARLNLDIFIDDLEEVFSEEGFPPINKVLFNSKAQGQGHDLQCDNWSEIGHHILGPMPITECKLLAQTFCPEQIESVTQLRGRGNSRIYRVLTNTGTAYALKSYPDLLIDPRHRLRNEVKACDFLQHLRSTPKHIAHDEELNFALFEWIDGTTPIDIGTTHIDQVLFFIEKLKGLSEGSNNNIPEASEACLSGTELLSQVQERIQKLDSINNLELQSFLETSLKPLWEEIRDWSESKWPSLSFETELSQSKQMLSPSDFGFHNSIQRDDGNLCFVDLEYFGRDDPVKLIADFLWHPAMDLESVHKRKWLAGMFAIFDQDPDLQQRFRAAWPLYGMRWALIVLNEFRQDSWQKRVHAKGGLQQDRKQIQKLQLRKAAQICDQIRMEKMVCPYV
;
A
#
# COMPACT_ATOMS: atom_id res chain seq x y z
N VAL A 1 -18.75 -15.54 19.53
CA VAL A 1 -18.44 -16.52 18.47
C VAL A 1 -17.15 -17.23 18.84
N ARG A 2 -17.00 -18.51 18.49
CA ARG A 2 -15.79 -19.31 18.71
C ARG A 2 -15.05 -19.45 17.37
N ILE A 3 -13.90 -18.80 17.26
CA ILE A 3 -13.16 -18.66 16.01
C ILE A 3 -11.87 -19.46 16.13
N GLY A 4 -11.67 -20.45 15.25
CA GLY A 4 -10.41 -21.17 15.13
C GLY A 4 -9.57 -20.67 13.97
N LEU A 5 -8.26 -20.59 14.17
CA LEU A 5 -7.29 -20.07 13.22
C LEU A 5 -6.18 -21.10 13.04
N ASP A 6 -5.81 -21.39 11.79
CA ASP A 6 -4.50 -21.95 11.53
C ASP A 6 -3.40 -20.91 11.83
N PHE A 7 -2.16 -21.37 11.98
CA PHE A 7 -1.03 -20.51 12.31
C PHE A 7 -0.08 -20.27 11.13
N ASP A 8 0.45 -21.33 10.51
CA ASP A 8 1.55 -21.23 9.55
C ASP A 8 1.03 -20.83 8.16
N ASN A 9 1.45 -19.67 7.63
CA ASN A 9 0.90 -19.07 6.39
C ASN A 9 -0.55 -18.57 6.50
N THR A 10 -1.15 -18.63 7.70
CA THR A 10 -2.45 -17.99 8.00
C THR A 10 -2.29 -16.78 8.91
N LEU A 11 -1.53 -16.91 10.01
CA LEU A 11 -1.21 -15.82 10.95
C LEU A 11 0.23 -15.32 10.79
N ALA A 12 1.17 -16.25 10.65
CA ALA A 12 2.58 -15.96 10.42
C ALA A 12 2.89 -16.03 8.92
N CYS A 13 3.42 -14.93 8.38
CA CYS A 13 3.91 -14.82 7.01
C CYS A 13 5.41 -15.06 6.98
N TYR A 14 5.83 -16.01 6.14
CA TYR A 14 7.22 -16.44 6.03
C TYR A 14 7.89 -16.03 4.71
N ASP A 15 7.21 -15.28 3.85
CA ASP A 15 7.68 -15.06 2.47
C ASP A 15 9.10 -14.46 2.43
N GLU A 16 9.35 -13.42 3.23
CA GLU A 16 10.69 -12.83 3.35
C GLU A 16 11.71 -13.78 4.01
N VAL A 17 11.27 -14.60 4.96
CA VAL A 17 12.14 -15.58 5.65
C VAL A 17 12.63 -16.65 4.68
N PHE A 18 11.74 -17.21 3.86
CA PHE A 18 12.11 -18.18 2.83
C PHE A 18 13.09 -17.58 1.83
N MET A 19 12.85 -16.32 1.43
CA MET A 19 13.73 -15.59 0.53
C MET A 19 15.12 -15.35 1.10
N LEU A 20 15.20 -14.87 2.34
CA LEU A 20 16.46 -14.60 3.01
C LEU A 20 17.25 -15.87 3.26
N GLU A 21 16.62 -16.92 3.80
CA GLU A 21 17.29 -18.19 4.09
C GLU A 21 17.78 -18.89 2.83
N SER A 22 17.02 -18.79 1.73
CA SER A 22 17.45 -19.31 0.42
C SER A 22 18.72 -18.62 -0.08
N LYS A 23 18.83 -17.29 0.10
CA LYS A 23 20.06 -16.53 -0.21
C LYS A 23 21.20 -16.90 0.73
N ASN A 24 20.94 -17.02 2.03
CA ASN A 24 21.96 -17.40 3.03
C ASN A 24 22.53 -18.81 2.78
N LEU A 25 21.69 -19.72 2.28
CA LEU A 25 22.08 -21.08 1.89
C LEU A 25 22.79 -21.15 0.53
N GLY A 26 22.81 -20.05 -0.23
CA GLY A 26 23.33 -20.03 -1.60
C GLY A 26 22.47 -20.84 -2.58
N PHE A 27 21.20 -21.11 -2.24
CA PHE A 27 20.28 -21.80 -3.14
C PHE A 27 19.86 -20.89 -4.30
N ILE A 28 19.79 -19.58 -4.07
CA ILE A 28 19.56 -18.57 -5.11
C ILE A 28 20.58 -17.45 -5.00
N THR A 29 20.72 -16.65 -6.05
CA THR A 29 21.62 -15.50 -6.05
C THR A 29 21.07 -14.36 -5.19
N SER A 30 21.95 -13.47 -4.72
CA SER A 30 21.56 -12.25 -4.00
C SER A 30 20.58 -11.38 -4.80
N HIS A 31 20.71 -11.40 -6.13
CA HIS A 31 19.88 -10.65 -7.08
C HIS A 31 18.59 -11.37 -7.50
N TRP A 32 18.35 -12.62 -7.06
CA TRP A 32 17.11 -13.31 -7.38
C TRP A 32 15.92 -12.61 -6.71
N SER A 33 14.83 -12.49 -7.47
CA SER A 33 13.54 -11.93 -7.07
C SER A 33 12.40 -12.80 -7.58
N GLY A 34 11.36 -12.97 -6.78
CA GLY A 34 10.20 -13.79 -7.10
C GLY A 34 9.39 -14.10 -5.84
N SER A 35 8.25 -14.77 -6.00
CA SER A 35 7.42 -15.18 -4.88
C SER A 35 7.96 -16.44 -4.19
N LYS A 36 7.46 -16.74 -2.99
CA LYS A 36 7.71 -18.02 -2.31
C LYS A 36 7.35 -19.23 -3.19
N GLN A 37 6.31 -19.10 -4.03
CA GLN A 37 5.91 -20.14 -4.98
C GLN A 37 6.95 -20.31 -6.09
N ASP A 38 7.42 -19.20 -6.68
CA ASP A 38 8.46 -19.25 -7.73
C ASP A 38 9.75 -19.84 -7.18
N LEU A 39 10.10 -19.50 -5.92
CA LEU A 39 11.24 -20.10 -5.23
C LEU A 39 11.05 -21.60 -5.03
N ARG A 40 9.87 -22.03 -4.57
CA ARG A 40 9.57 -23.46 -4.40
C ARG A 40 9.71 -24.23 -5.70
N ASP A 41 9.15 -23.70 -6.78
CA ASP A 41 9.13 -24.36 -8.08
C ASP A 41 10.52 -24.40 -8.71
N GLU A 42 11.29 -23.31 -8.58
CA GLU A 42 12.70 -23.23 -8.95
C GLU A 42 13.54 -24.29 -8.22
N LEU A 43 13.42 -24.39 -6.90
CA LEU A 43 14.20 -25.37 -6.12
C LEU A 43 13.81 -26.81 -6.45
N ARG A 44 12.51 -27.10 -6.62
CA ARG A 44 12.01 -28.44 -6.97
C ARG A 44 12.40 -28.88 -8.37
N SER A 45 12.69 -27.95 -9.28
CA SER A 45 13.16 -28.28 -10.63
C SER A 45 14.59 -28.84 -10.66
N ARG A 46 15.36 -28.72 -9.57
CA ARG A 46 16.77 -29.11 -9.47
C ARG A 46 16.95 -30.56 -8.98
N PRO A 47 18.13 -31.16 -9.20
CA PRO A 47 18.51 -32.42 -8.54
C PRO A 47 18.39 -32.28 -7.01
N ASP A 48 17.81 -33.29 -6.35
CA ASP A 48 17.49 -33.27 -4.91
C ASP A 48 16.56 -32.10 -4.48
N GLY A 49 15.80 -31.52 -5.40
CA GLY A 49 15.00 -30.32 -5.16
C GLY A 49 14.02 -30.41 -4.00
N GLU A 50 13.39 -31.58 -3.78
CA GLU A 50 12.50 -31.79 -2.63
C GLU A 50 13.27 -31.74 -1.29
N ARG A 51 14.50 -32.27 -1.26
CA ARG A 51 15.36 -32.20 -0.07
C ARG A 51 15.82 -30.76 0.20
N LEU A 52 16.14 -30.00 -0.85
CA LEU A 52 16.47 -28.58 -0.73
C LEU A 52 15.29 -27.79 -0.16
N TRP A 53 14.10 -28.01 -0.69
CA TRP A 53 12.86 -27.39 -0.20
C TRP A 53 12.59 -27.72 1.28
N GLN A 54 12.67 -29.00 1.65
CA GLN A 54 12.45 -29.44 3.04
C GLN A 54 13.51 -28.88 4.01
N THR A 55 14.78 -28.79 3.58
CA THR A 55 15.85 -28.15 4.36
C THR A 55 15.54 -26.67 4.61
N LEU A 56 15.06 -25.96 3.57
CA LEU A 56 14.66 -24.56 3.68
C LEU A 56 13.45 -24.38 4.62
N GLN A 57 12.46 -25.28 4.54
CA GLN A 57 11.32 -25.29 5.46
C GLN A 57 11.75 -25.50 6.91
N GLY A 58 12.68 -26.43 7.18
CA GLY A 58 13.23 -26.68 8.51
C GLY A 58 13.87 -25.44 9.13
N ARG A 59 14.57 -24.63 8.33
CA ARG A 59 15.15 -23.35 8.78
C ARG A 59 14.11 -22.27 9.01
N ALA A 60 13.23 -22.04 8.02
CA ALA A 60 12.26 -20.96 8.07
C ALA A 60 11.25 -21.12 9.21
N TYR A 61 10.75 -22.35 9.43
CA TYR A 61 9.78 -22.64 10.48
C TYR A 61 10.38 -22.91 11.87
N GLY A 62 11.71 -23.03 11.95
CA GLY A 62 12.45 -23.29 13.17
C GLY A 62 13.33 -22.10 13.55
N PRO A 63 14.67 -22.19 13.37
CA PRO A 63 15.61 -21.15 13.79
C PRO A 63 15.29 -19.73 13.33
N SER A 64 14.82 -19.56 12.09
CA SER A 64 14.59 -18.24 11.49
C SER A 64 13.16 -17.75 11.68
N MET A 65 12.33 -18.48 12.44
CA MET A 65 10.92 -18.15 12.65
C MET A 65 10.72 -16.77 13.30
N GLU A 66 11.66 -16.31 14.14
CA GLU A 66 11.61 -14.99 14.76
C GLU A 66 11.52 -13.83 13.74
N GLN A 67 12.00 -14.08 12.51
CA GLN A 67 11.99 -13.11 11.41
C GLN A 67 10.66 -13.10 10.65
N ALA A 68 9.77 -14.07 10.89
CA ALA A 68 8.44 -14.07 10.32
C ALA A 68 7.63 -12.86 10.81
N VAL A 69 6.84 -12.29 9.91
CA VAL A 69 5.97 -11.16 10.21
C VAL A 69 4.54 -11.64 10.36
N MET A 70 3.74 -10.91 11.14
CA MET A 70 2.31 -11.18 11.19
C MET A 70 1.67 -10.75 9.87
N PHE A 71 0.73 -11.52 9.32
CA PHE A 71 0.01 -11.07 8.14
C PHE A 71 -0.68 -9.72 8.40
N PRO A 72 -0.66 -8.79 7.43
CA PRO A 72 -1.39 -7.53 7.53
C PRO A 72 -2.86 -7.79 7.87
N GLY A 73 -3.42 -7.01 8.79
CA GLY A 73 -4.82 -7.10 9.22
C GLY A 73 -5.11 -8.09 10.37
N VAL A 74 -4.23 -9.06 10.65
CA VAL A 74 -4.41 -10.02 11.77
C VAL A 74 -4.51 -9.30 13.11
N ALA A 75 -3.63 -8.32 13.38
CA ALA A 75 -3.64 -7.60 14.65
C ALA A 75 -4.98 -6.89 14.89
N ALA A 76 -5.50 -6.20 13.87
CA ALA A 76 -6.80 -5.56 13.94
C ALA A 76 -7.93 -6.59 14.14
N PHE A 77 -7.89 -7.73 13.43
CA PHE A 77 -8.85 -8.80 13.60
C PHE A 77 -8.88 -9.34 15.04
N LEU A 78 -7.73 -9.71 15.60
CA LEU A 78 -7.63 -10.28 16.94
C LEU A 78 -8.06 -9.29 18.04
N MET A 79 -7.68 -8.02 17.91
CA MET A 79 -8.10 -6.98 18.87
C MET A 79 -9.61 -6.74 18.82
N ARG A 80 -10.21 -6.72 17.62
CA ARG A 80 -11.66 -6.57 17.44
C ARG A 80 -12.43 -7.79 17.98
N SER A 81 -11.96 -9.00 17.68
CA SER A 81 -12.53 -10.25 18.23
C SER A 81 -12.53 -10.23 19.76
N ARG A 82 -11.42 -9.83 20.39
CA ARG A 82 -11.36 -9.67 21.85
C ARG A 82 -12.37 -8.65 22.37
N GLN A 83 -12.49 -7.49 21.73
CA GLN A 83 -13.44 -6.45 22.16
C GLN A 83 -14.91 -6.89 22.09
N ARG A 84 -15.23 -7.74 21.11
CA ARG A 84 -16.56 -8.35 20.95
C ARG A 84 -16.83 -9.49 21.94
N GLY A 85 -15.79 -9.95 22.66
CA GLY A 85 -15.87 -11.13 23.52
C GLY A 85 -15.88 -12.44 22.75
N ASP A 86 -15.37 -12.45 21.52
CA ASP A 86 -15.21 -13.67 20.73
C ASP A 86 -14.06 -14.53 21.32
N GLU A 87 -14.28 -15.85 21.38
CA GLU A 87 -13.27 -16.80 21.84
C GLU A 87 -12.40 -17.22 20.66
N VAL A 88 -11.10 -16.92 20.73
CA VAL A 88 -10.14 -17.27 19.68
C VAL A 88 -9.33 -18.51 20.09
N PHE A 89 -9.19 -19.44 19.15
CA PHE A 89 -8.40 -20.66 19.24
C PHE A 89 -7.40 -20.71 18.10
N ILE A 90 -6.19 -21.18 18.36
CA ILE A 90 -5.19 -21.44 17.33
C ILE A 90 -5.00 -22.95 17.24
N VAL A 91 -5.27 -23.52 16.08
CA VAL A 91 -5.17 -24.98 15.84
C VAL A 91 -4.36 -25.19 14.59
N SER A 92 -3.11 -25.63 14.73
CA SER A 92 -2.18 -25.74 13.61
C SER A 92 -1.60 -27.15 13.50
N HIS A 93 -1.43 -27.63 12.27
CA HIS A 93 -0.63 -28.82 12.02
C HIS A 93 0.85 -28.40 12.06
N LYS A 94 1.59 -28.90 13.05
CA LYS A 94 3.01 -28.58 13.24
C LYS A 94 3.72 -29.76 13.89
N THR A 95 4.70 -30.33 13.18
CA THR A 95 5.56 -31.38 13.73
C THR A 95 6.40 -30.83 14.88
N GLU A 96 6.90 -31.71 15.75
CA GLU A 96 7.73 -31.29 16.88
C GLU A 96 9.10 -30.78 16.39
N PHE A 97 9.66 -31.44 15.37
CA PHE A 97 10.95 -31.10 14.75
C PHE A 97 10.80 -30.91 13.24
N GLY A 98 11.65 -30.06 12.65
CA GLY A 98 11.72 -29.84 11.21
C GLY A 98 12.43 -30.95 10.46
N HIS A 99 12.06 -31.16 9.20
CA HIS A 99 12.79 -32.08 8.32
C HIS A 99 14.19 -31.52 8.02
N PHE A 100 15.22 -32.35 8.20
CA PHE A 100 16.61 -32.01 7.87
C PHE A 100 17.16 -30.74 8.54
N ASP A 101 16.58 -30.29 9.66
CA ASP A 101 17.11 -29.19 10.46
C ASP A 101 18.27 -29.68 11.35
N PRO A 102 19.53 -29.27 11.08
CA PRO A 102 20.68 -29.71 11.87
C PRO A 102 20.65 -29.15 13.31
N THR A 103 19.85 -28.11 13.57
CA THR A 103 19.72 -27.51 14.90
C THR A 103 18.75 -28.28 15.79
N SER A 104 17.91 -29.16 15.22
CA SER A 104 16.84 -29.86 15.92
C SER A 104 15.94 -28.90 16.73
N THR A 105 15.64 -27.73 16.16
CA THR A 105 14.82 -26.72 16.85
C THR A 105 13.40 -27.26 17.06
N PRO A 106 12.86 -27.25 18.29
CA PRO A 106 11.48 -27.65 18.53
C PRO A 106 10.52 -26.61 17.91
N LEU A 107 9.87 -26.96 16.80
CA LEU A 107 9.10 -26.01 16.00
C LEU A 107 7.87 -25.46 16.75
N ARG A 108 7.26 -26.28 17.60
CA ARG A 108 6.12 -25.87 18.45
C ARG A 108 6.55 -24.84 19.49
N GLN A 109 7.74 -24.98 20.06
CA GLN A 109 8.28 -24.03 21.02
C GLN A 109 8.68 -22.72 20.33
N ALA A 110 9.28 -22.78 19.14
CA ALA A 110 9.57 -21.61 18.31
C ALA A 110 8.28 -20.83 18.00
N ALA A 111 7.19 -21.52 17.66
CA ALA A 111 5.90 -20.87 17.43
C ALA A 111 5.30 -20.21 18.66
N LEU A 112 5.34 -20.86 19.82
CA LEU A 112 4.89 -20.24 21.06
C LEU A 112 5.74 -19.03 21.44
N ALA A 113 7.06 -19.09 21.25
CA ALA A 113 7.96 -17.97 21.51
C ALA A 113 7.69 -16.79 20.57
N TRP A 114 7.42 -17.06 19.29
CA TRP A 114 7.02 -16.04 18.32
C TRP A 114 5.65 -15.43 18.68
N MET A 115 4.65 -16.24 19.01
CA MET A 115 3.34 -15.74 19.46
C MET A 115 3.47 -14.87 20.71
N GLU A 116 4.31 -15.26 21.66
CA GLU A 116 4.62 -14.46 22.85
C GLU A 116 5.26 -13.13 22.48
N SER A 117 6.28 -13.13 21.60
CA SER A 117 6.97 -11.90 21.17
C SER A 117 6.06 -10.95 20.39
N LYS A 118 5.03 -11.48 19.70
CA LYS A 118 3.97 -10.71 19.05
C LYS A 118 2.81 -10.35 19.97
N GLY A 119 2.84 -10.74 21.24
CA GLY A 119 1.84 -10.36 22.25
C GLY A 119 0.49 -11.09 22.14
N PHE A 120 0.44 -12.28 21.54
CA PHE A 120 -0.75 -13.15 21.48
C PHE A 120 -1.37 -13.40 22.84
N PHE A 121 -0.51 -13.58 23.85
CA PHE A 121 -0.92 -13.92 25.21
C PHE A 121 -1.05 -12.70 26.13
N ASP A 122 -0.70 -11.50 25.66
CA ASP A 122 -0.84 -10.27 26.44
C ASP A 122 -2.33 -9.89 26.56
N GLN A 123 -2.83 -9.90 27.80
CA GLN A 123 -4.20 -9.54 28.15
C GLN A 123 -4.58 -8.11 27.81
N ARG A 124 -3.60 -7.21 27.62
CA ARG A 124 -3.85 -5.83 27.20
C ARG A 124 -3.96 -5.71 25.68
N ARG A 125 -3.37 -6.66 24.94
CA ARG A 125 -3.34 -6.71 23.49
C ARG A 125 -4.40 -7.68 22.95
N PHE A 126 -4.03 -8.91 22.60
CA PHE A 126 -4.91 -9.92 22.00
C PHE A 126 -5.59 -10.81 23.03
N GLY A 127 -4.96 -11.05 24.18
CA GLY A 127 -5.54 -11.77 25.32
C GLY A 127 -5.91 -13.23 25.06
N ILE A 128 -5.29 -13.88 24.07
CA ILE A 128 -5.56 -15.29 23.76
C ILE A 128 -4.99 -16.15 24.90
N PRO A 129 -5.77 -17.03 25.54
CA PRO A 129 -5.21 -17.96 26.53
C PRO A 129 -4.20 -18.91 25.89
N LYS A 130 -3.04 -19.17 26.52
CA LYS A 130 -2.09 -20.19 26.04
C LYS A 130 -2.73 -21.57 25.88
N GLY A 131 -3.70 -21.89 26.74
CA GLY A 131 -4.49 -23.12 26.66
C GLY A 131 -5.41 -23.23 25.44
N ASN A 132 -5.57 -22.15 24.66
CA ASN A 132 -6.32 -22.13 23.41
C ASN A 132 -5.43 -22.36 22.17
N VAL A 133 -4.14 -22.66 22.36
CA VAL A 133 -3.19 -22.98 21.29
C VAL A 133 -2.95 -24.48 21.25
N PHE A 134 -3.26 -25.10 20.11
CA PHE A 134 -3.17 -26.54 19.90
C PHE A 134 -2.32 -26.84 18.67
N PHE A 135 -1.30 -27.68 18.86
CA PHE A 135 -0.50 -28.22 17.76
C PHE A 135 -0.81 -29.70 17.56
N ALA A 136 -1.14 -30.07 16.32
CA ALA A 136 -1.35 -31.43 15.90
C ALA A 136 -0.14 -31.95 15.11
N GLY A 137 0.19 -33.24 15.26
CA GLY A 137 1.28 -33.89 14.53
C GLY A 137 0.87 -34.35 13.12
N THR A 138 -0.42 -34.47 12.86
CA THR A 138 -0.98 -34.78 11.54
C THR A 138 -2.17 -33.89 11.21
N ARG A 139 -2.56 -33.83 9.92
CA ARG A 139 -3.77 -33.13 9.48
C ARG A 139 -5.04 -33.75 10.08
N ASN A 140 -5.10 -35.07 10.20
CA ASN A 140 -6.24 -35.75 10.82
C ASN A 140 -6.38 -35.37 12.30
N GLU A 141 -5.29 -35.35 13.06
CA GLU A 141 -5.30 -34.89 14.46
C GLU A 141 -5.73 -33.43 14.59
N LYS A 142 -5.30 -32.55 13.65
CA LYS A 142 -5.74 -31.14 13.60
C LYS A 142 -7.26 -31.08 13.49
N VAL A 143 -7.83 -31.83 12.56
CA VAL A 143 -9.27 -31.86 12.30
C VAL A 143 -10.06 -32.45 13.47
N GLN A 144 -9.57 -33.51 14.11
CA GLN A 144 -10.15 -34.02 15.34
C GLN A 144 -10.15 -32.96 16.45
N GLN A 145 -9.08 -32.16 16.56
CA GLN A 145 -9.00 -31.09 17.54
C GLN A 145 -10.00 -29.96 17.22
N ILE A 146 -10.11 -29.55 15.95
CA ILE A 146 -11.12 -28.58 15.49
C ILE A 146 -12.53 -29.05 15.87
N ALA A 147 -12.86 -30.32 15.61
CA ALA A 147 -14.16 -30.91 15.96
C ALA A 147 -14.43 -30.91 17.47
N ARG A 148 -13.42 -31.14 18.32
CA ARG A 148 -13.56 -31.13 19.79
C ARG A 148 -13.81 -29.74 20.38
N LEU A 149 -13.34 -28.69 19.71
CA LEU A 149 -13.40 -27.32 20.22
C LEU A 149 -14.77 -26.64 20.02
N ASN A 150 -15.69 -27.28 19.28
CA ASN A 150 -17.02 -26.75 18.96
C ASN A 150 -16.93 -25.31 18.45
N LEU A 151 -16.13 -25.11 17.40
CA LEU A 151 -15.93 -23.81 16.78
C LEU A 151 -17.12 -23.45 15.90
N ASP A 152 -17.35 -22.15 15.70
CA ASP A 152 -18.35 -21.65 14.75
C ASP A 152 -17.72 -21.41 13.37
N ILE A 153 -16.44 -21.01 13.35
CA ILE A 153 -15.70 -20.60 12.15
C ILE A 153 -14.28 -21.15 12.24
N PHE A 154 -13.73 -21.60 11.12
CA PHE A 154 -12.30 -21.93 10.99
C PHE A 154 -11.66 -21.25 9.78
N ILE A 155 -10.52 -20.59 10.00
CA ILE A 155 -9.74 -19.91 8.96
C ILE A 155 -8.43 -20.68 8.74
N ASP A 156 -8.14 -21.02 7.48
CA ASP A 156 -6.97 -21.80 7.08
C ASP A 156 -6.51 -21.39 5.67
N ASP A 157 -5.22 -21.50 5.35
CA ASP A 157 -4.69 -21.27 4.00
C ASP A 157 -4.77 -22.53 3.11
N LEU A 158 -4.99 -23.70 3.71
CA LEU A 158 -5.04 -25.01 3.04
C LEU A 158 -6.46 -25.58 2.95
N GLU A 159 -6.99 -25.65 1.73
CA GLU A 159 -8.31 -26.22 1.45
C GLU A 159 -8.39 -27.73 1.75
N GLU A 160 -7.26 -28.43 1.73
CA GLU A 160 -7.22 -29.86 2.03
C GLU A 160 -7.54 -30.15 3.50
N VAL A 161 -7.42 -29.16 4.40
CA VAL A 161 -7.89 -29.29 5.79
C VAL A 161 -9.41 -29.38 5.84
N PHE A 162 -10.11 -28.58 5.03
CA PHE A 162 -11.57 -28.57 4.93
C PHE A 162 -12.15 -29.81 4.27
N SER A 163 -11.33 -30.53 3.51
CA SER A 163 -11.68 -31.74 2.75
C SER A 163 -11.31 -33.03 3.50
N GLU A 164 -10.57 -32.93 4.61
CA GLU A 164 -10.19 -34.07 5.44
C GLU A 164 -11.44 -34.69 6.09
N GLU A 165 -11.47 -36.02 6.12
CA GLU A 165 -12.58 -36.76 6.72
C GLU A 165 -12.74 -36.40 8.20
N GLY A 166 -13.99 -36.14 8.62
CA GLY A 166 -14.32 -35.74 9.98
C GLY A 166 -14.23 -34.24 10.25
N PHE A 167 -13.97 -33.41 9.24
CA PHE A 167 -14.07 -31.96 9.40
C PHE A 167 -15.51 -31.55 9.78
N PRO A 168 -15.71 -30.77 10.87
CA PRO A 168 -17.05 -30.46 11.36
C PRO A 168 -17.80 -29.49 10.44
N PRO A 169 -19.15 -29.48 10.46
CA PRO A 169 -19.97 -28.61 9.61
C PRO A 169 -20.02 -27.18 10.17
N ILE A 170 -18.89 -26.48 10.11
CA ILE A 170 -18.68 -25.11 10.60
C ILE A 170 -18.33 -24.20 9.42
N ASN A 171 -18.41 -22.88 9.59
CA ASN A 171 -18.10 -21.93 8.52
C ASN A 171 -16.59 -21.96 8.18
N LYS A 172 -16.26 -22.24 6.92
CA LYS A 172 -14.89 -22.44 6.44
C LYS A 172 -14.41 -21.25 5.63
N VAL A 173 -13.37 -20.60 6.12
CA VAL A 173 -12.78 -19.43 5.46
C VAL A 173 -11.39 -19.78 4.95
N LEU A 174 -11.24 -19.80 3.62
CA LEU A 174 -9.98 -20.08 2.96
C LEU A 174 -9.19 -18.78 2.76
N PHE A 175 -8.02 -18.67 3.38
CA PHE A 175 -7.07 -17.59 3.19
C PHE A 175 -6.07 -17.94 2.08
N ASN A 176 -6.54 -17.93 0.83
CA ASN A 176 -5.71 -18.26 -0.32
C ASN A 176 -6.31 -17.69 -1.61
N SER A 177 -5.63 -16.73 -2.25
CA SER A 177 -6.14 -16.07 -3.46
C SER A 177 -6.11 -16.93 -4.73
N LYS A 178 -5.34 -18.04 -4.72
CA LYS A 178 -5.09 -18.87 -5.91
C LYS A 178 -5.88 -20.18 -5.94
N ALA A 179 -6.57 -20.50 -4.85
CA ALA A 179 -7.34 -21.73 -4.77
C ALA A 179 -8.51 -21.72 -5.76
N GLN A 180 -8.79 -22.89 -6.36
CA GLN A 180 -9.88 -23.10 -7.32
C GLN A 180 -10.93 -24.10 -6.81
N GLY A 181 -10.72 -24.69 -5.63
CA GLY A 181 -11.68 -25.63 -5.09
C GLY A 181 -12.95 -24.94 -4.60
N GLN A 182 -13.91 -25.76 -4.16
CA GLN A 182 -15.21 -25.32 -3.65
C GLN A 182 -15.51 -25.93 -2.27
N GLY A 183 -14.48 -26.40 -1.57
CA GLY A 183 -14.60 -27.07 -0.27
C GLY A 183 -14.81 -26.11 0.92
N HIS A 184 -14.93 -24.81 0.65
CA HIS A 184 -14.98 -23.71 1.61
C HIS A 184 -16.20 -22.81 1.36
N ASP A 185 -16.61 -22.05 2.39
CA ASP A 185 -17.79 -21.17 2.34
C ASP A 185 -17.43 -19.74 1.90
N LEU A 186 -16.21 -19.30 2.24
CA LEU A 186 -15.68 -17.98 1.91
C LEU A 186 -14.20 -18.07 1.54
N GLN A 187 -13.81 -17.42 0.45
CA GLN A 187 -12.42 -17.24 0.04
C GLN A 187 -12.03 -15.78 0.21
N CYS A 188 -10.91 -15.52 0.87
CA CYS A 188 -10.36 -14.17 1.02
C CYS A 188 -8.86 -14.17 0.70
N ASP A 189 -8.36 -13.04 0.22
CA ASP A 189 -6.93 -12.83 -0.07
C ASP A 189 -6.23 -11.93 0.96
N ASN A 190 -6.97 -11.36 1.91
CA ASN A 190 -6.45 -10.50 2.98
C ASN A 190 -7.31 -10.56 4.25
N TRP A 191 -6.72 -10.23 5.40
CA TRP A 191 -7.42 -10.27 6.69
C TRP A 191 -8.40 -9.12 6.90
N SER A 192 -8.24 -8.01 6.20
CA SER A 192 -9.22 -6.92 6.23
C SER A 192 -10.59 -7.37 5.68
N GLU A 193 -10.60 -8.20 4.63
CA GLU A 193 -11.80 -8.83 4.07
C GLU A 193 -12.36 -9.89 5.02
N ILE A 194 -11.53 -10.79 5.55
CA ILE A 194 -11.95 -11.78 6.57
C ILE A 194 -12.62 -11.08 7.75
N GLY A 195 -11.99 -10.02 8.27
CA GLY A 195 -12.55 -9.22 9.37
C GLY A 195 -13.83 -8.49 8.99
N HIS A 196 -14.00 -8.06 7.75
CA HIS A 196 -15.26 -7.48 7.28
C HIS A 196 -16.39 -8.51 7.25
N HIS A 197 -16.14 -9.71 6.72
CA HIS A 197 -17.13 -10.78 6.63
C HIS A 197 -17.53 -11.35 8.00
N ILE A 198 -16.57 -11.54 8.90
CA ILE A 198 -16.82 -12.17 10.21
C ILE A 198 -17.27 -11.15 11.25
N LEU A 199 -16.59 -10.01 11.34
CA LEU A 199 -16.80 -9.02 12.41
C LEU A 199 -17.65 -7.82 11.96
N GLY A 200 -17.92 -7.70 10.66
CA GLY A 200 -18.56 -6.53 10.07
C GLY A 200 -17.61 -5.34 9.89
N PRO A 201 -18.11 -4.20 9.35
CA PRO A 201 -17.34 -2.97 9.26
C PRO A 201 -16.90 -2.49 10.65
N MET A 202 -15.68 -1.98 10.75
CA MET A 202 -15.14 -1.47 12.02
C MET A 202 -15.91 -0.23 12.51
N PRO A 203 -16.66 -0.33 13.62
CA PRO A 203 -17.34 0.81 14.23
C PRO A 203 -16.34 1.82 14.79
N ILE A 204 -16.79 3.07 14.96
CA ILE A 204 -15.98 4.15 15.54
C ILE A 204 -15.49 3.80 16.96
N THR A 205 -16.28 3.06 17.73
CA THR A 205 -15.91 2.61 19.08
C THR A 205 -14.71 1.66 19.07
N GLU A 206 -14.68 0.70 18.15
CA GLU A 206 -13.53 -0.20 17.98
C GLU A 206 -12.31 0.57 17.47
N CYS A 207 -12.50 1.48 16.50
CA CYS A 207 -11.43 2.36 16.00
C CYS A 207 -10.80 3.21 17.13
N LYS A 208 -11.61 3.78 18.02
CA LYS A 208 -11.14 4.50 19.21
C LYS A 208 -10.28 3.61 20.11
N LEU A 209 -10.70 2.38 20.36
CA LEU A 209 -9.96 1.44 21.21
C LEU A 209 -8.64 1.02 20.57
N LEU A 210 -8.61 0.79 19.26
CA LEU A 210 -7.37 0.53 18.52
C LEU A 210 -6.43 1.73 18.57
N ALA A 211 -6.93 2.95 18.32
CA ALA A 211 -6.13 4.16 18.40
C ALA A 211 -5.59 4.41 19.81
N GLN A 212 -6.34 4.04 20.85
CA GLN A 212 -5.95 4.23 22.24
C GLN A 212 -4.68 3.43 22.62
N THR A 213 -4.34 2.36 21.91
CA THR A 213 -3.16 1.53 22.28
C THR A 213 -1.83 2.22 22.02
N PHE A 214 -1.80 3.20 21.13
CA PHE A 214 -0.59 3.95 20.78
C PHE A 214 -0.76 5.47 20.87
N CYS A 215 -1.97 5.97 21.15
CA CYS A 215 -2.19 7.39 21.45
C CYS A 215 -1.52 7.77 22.78
N PRO A 216 -0.70 8.83 22.82
CA PRO A 216 -0.01 9.24 24.05
C PRO A 216 -0.96 9.79 25.13
N GLU A 217 -2.18 10.14 24.75
CA GLU A 217 -3.19 10.75 25.61
C GLU A 217 -4.48 9.91 25.62
N GLN A 218 -5.30 10.10 26.65
CA GLN A 218 -6.59 9.44 26.75
C GLN A 218 -7.57 10.04 25.72
N ILE A 219 -8.09 9.19 24.84
CA ILE A 219 -9.04 9.58 23.80
C ILE A 219 -10.42 9.78 24.40
N GLU A 220 -10.98 10.96 24.21
CA GLU A 220 -12.37 11.29 24.53
C GLU A 220 -13.29 10.83 23.40
N SER A 221 -13.02 11.22 22.15
CA SER A 221 -13.88 10.88 21.01
C SER A 221 -13.10 10.67 19.71
N VAL A 222 -13.71 9.93 18.78
CA VAL A 222 -13.20 9.72 17.42
C VAL A 222 -14.34 9.99 16.44
N THR A 223 -14.09 10.70 15.36
CA THR A 223 -15.07 11.00 14.31
C THR A 223 -14.45 10.76 12.94
N GLN A 224 -15.10 9.96 12.10
CA GLN A 224 -14.61 9.69 10.75
C GLN A 224 -14.86 10.88 9.81
N LEU A 225 -13.83 11.28 9.06
CA LEU A 225 -13.97 12.22 7.95
C LEU A 225 -14.34 11.48 6.67
N ARG A 226 -15.24 12.06 5.87
CA ARG A 226 -15.63 11.53 4.55
C ARG A 226 -14.87 12.24 3.44
N GLY A 227 -14.67 11.55 2.31
CA GLY A 227 -14.26 12.19 1.04
C GLY A 227 -12.86 11.82 0.51
N ARG A 228 -11.97 11.26 1.33
CA ARG A 228 -10.60 10.86 0.91
C ARG A 228 -10.60 9.51 0.15
N GLY A 229 -9.64 9.32 -0.75
CA GLY A 229 -9.62 8.19 -1.70
C GLY A 229 -8.69 7.02 -1.35
N ASN A 230 -7.58 7.29 -0.66
CA ASN A 230 -6.52 6.30 -0.44
C ASN A 230 -6.55 5.71 0.98
N SER A 231 -6.72 6.57 1.98
CA SER A 231 -6.68 6.20 3.40
C SER A 231 -7.93 6.69 4.11
N ARG A 232 -8.36 5.97 5.15
CA ARG A 232 -9.46 6.40 6.00
C ARG A 232 -8.93 7.35 7.07
N ILE A 233 -9.55 8.51 7.23
CA ILE A 233 -9.11 9.55 8.16
C ILE A 233 -10.16 9.76 9.25
N TYR A 234 -9.69 9.89 10.48
CA TYR A 234 -10.51 10.21 11.64
C TYR A 234 -9.92 11.41 12.38
N ARG A 235 -10.80 12.25 12.92
CA ARG A 235 -10.45 13.23 13.94
C ARG A 235 -10.53 12.56 15.31
N VAL A 236 -9.44 12.62 16.07
CA VAL A 236 -9.35 12.13 17.44
C VAL A 236 -9.29 13.34 18.37
N LEU A 237 -10.14 13.38 19.40
CA LEU A 237 -10.11 14.38 20.45
C LEU A 237 -9.73 13.70 21.76
N THR A 238 -8.73 14.24 22.46
CA THR A 238 -8.28 13.74 23.77
C THR A 238 -9.01 14.47 24.90
N ASN A 239 -8.97 13.89 26.10
CA ASN A 239 -9.57 14.49 27.29
C ASN A 239 -8.89 15.80 27.76
N THR A 240 -7.72 16.14 27.21
CA THR A 240 -7.03 17.41 27.44
C THR A 240 -7.45 18.50 26.46
N GLY A 241 -8.26 18.14 25.45
CA GLY A 241 -8.69 19.02 24.37
C GLY A 241 -7.77 19.01 23.14
N THR A 242 -6.68 18.23 23.15
CA THR A 242 -5.81 18.07 21.98
C THR A 242 -6.52 17.29 20.88
N ALA A 243 -6.39 17.76 19.63
CA ALA A 243 -6.91 17.06 18.46
C ALA A 243 -5.78 16.45 17.63
N TYR A 244 -6.02 15.24 17.09
CA TYR A 244 -5.14 14.55 16.16
C TYR A 244 -5.89 14.09 14.91
N ALA A 245 -5.16 13.94 13.81
CA ALA A 245 -5.60 13.23 12.62
C ALA A 245 -5.09 11.78 12.68
N LEU A 246 -6.01 10.83 12.87
CA LEU A 246 -5.71 9.40 12.77
C LEU A 246 -5.93 8.94 11.33
N LYS A 247 -4.88 8.40 10.71
CA LYS A 247 -4.92 7.74 9.41
C LYS A 247 -4.89 6.23 9.57
N SER A 248 -5.79 5.54 8.88
CA SER A 248 -5.80 4.10 8.67
C SER A 248 -5.53 3.81 7.19
N TYR A 249 -4.35 3.25 6.91
CA TYR A 249 -3.91 2.95 5.55
C TYR A 249 -4.56 1.65 5.03
N PRO A 250 -4.59 1.42 3.70
CA PRO A 250 -5.06 0.15 3.14
C PRO A 250 -4.25 -1.05 3.64
N ASP A 251 -4.87 -2.23 3.61
CA ASP A 251 -4.18 -3.49 3.85
C ASP A 251 -2.98 -3.65 2.91
N LEU A 252 -1.83 -4.09 3.42
CA LEU A 252 -0.60 -4.21 2.63
C LEU A 252 -0.68 -5.33 1.58
N LEU A 253 -1.61 -6.29 1.72
CA LEU A 253 -1.88 -7.28 0.68
C LEU A 253 -2.70 -6.69 -0.48
N ILE A 254 -3.43 -5.58 -0.24
CA ILE A 254 -4.18 -4.83 -1.26
C ILE A 254 -3.29 -3.74 -1.89
N ASP A 255 -2.51 -3.03 -1.08
CA ASP A 255 -1.53 -2.04 -1.54
C ASP A 255 -0.17 -2.28 -0.86
N PRO A 256 0.80 -2.91 -1.54
CA PRO A 256 2.07 -3.28 -0.94
C PRO A 256 2.98 -2.07 -0.64
N ARG A 257 2.59 -0.85 -1.03
CA ARG A 257 3.34 0.36 -0.71
C ARG A 257 3.30 0.60 0.80
N HIS A 258 4.46 0.80 1.40
CA HIS A 258 4.61 1.15 2.82
C HIS A 258 4.23 2.61 3.12
N ARG A 259 3.00 3.00 2.80
CA ARG A 259 2.44 4.35 2.92
C ARG A 259 2.64 4.96 4.31
N LEU A 260 2.34 4.19 5.36
CA LEU A 260 2.56 4.59 6.75
C LEU A 260 4.01 4.97 7.00
N ARG A 261 4.94 4.05 6.71
CA ARG A 261 6.37 4.26 6.97
C ARG A 261 6.89 5.46 6.19
N ASN A 262 6.47 5.61 4.94
CA ASN A 262 6.87 6.72 4.08
C ASN A 262 6.35 8.06 4.62
N GLU A 263 5.06 8.15 4.98
CA GLU A 263 4.47 9.39 5.49
C GLU A 263 5.06 9.79 6.84
N VAL A 264 5.27 8.83 7.75
CA VAL A 264 5.94 9.07 9.05
C VAL A 264 7.35 9.63 8.83
N LYS A 265 8.17 8.94 8.02
CA LYS A 265 9.54 9.39 7.73
C LYS A 265 9.57 10.77 7.07
N ALA A 266 8.65 11.04 6.14
CA ALA A 266 8.55 12.32 5.48
C ALA A 266 8.17 13.45 6.47
N CYS A 267 7.17 13.21 7.33
CA CYS A 267 6.74 14.20 8.32
C CYS A 267 7.83 14.47 9.36
N ASP A 268 8.52 13.43 9.85
CA ASP A 268 9.64 13.56 10.79
C ASP A 268 10.80 14.34 10.15
N PHE A 269 11.14 14.04 8.89
CA PHE A 269 12.20 14.72 8.15
C PHE A 269 11.87 16.20 7.90
N LEU A 270 10.63 16.52 7.54
CA LEU A 270 10.20 17.88 7.17
C LEU A 270 9.68 18.70 8.36
N GLN A 271 9.62 18.12 9.57
CA GLN A 271 9.03 18.76 10.76
C GLN A 271 9.60 20.16 11.04
N HIS A 272 10.89 20.36 10.77
CA HIS A 272 11.59 21.62 10.98
C HIS A 272 11.09 22.76 10.10
N LEU A 273 10.47 22.46 8.94
CA LEU A 273 9.89 23.45 8.04
C LEU A 273 8.58 24.03 8.56
N ARG A 274 7.88 23.31 9.44
CA ARG A 274 6.54 23.66 9.98
C ARG A 274 5.45 23.82 8.90
N SER A 275 5.71 23.35 7.69
CA SER A 275 4.76 23.34 6.57
C SER A 275 4.05 22.00 6.40
N THR A 276 4.34 21.00 7.25
CA THR A 276 3.74 19.66 7.25
C THR A 276 3.23 19.32 8.65
N PRO A 277 2.26 18.40 8.81
CA PRO A 277 1.84 17.95 10.13
C PRO A 277 3.00 17.33 10.92
N LYS A 278 3.00 17.50 12.23
CA LYS A 278 3.86 16.70 13.11
C LYS A 278 3.32 15.27 13.17
N HIS A 279 4.21 14.29 13.03
CA HIS A 279 3.92 12.93 13.44
C HIS A 279 3.89 12.83 14.97
N ILE A 280 2.91 12.09 15.52
CA ILE A 280 2.67 11.97 16.96
C ILE A 280 2.99 10.55 17.45
N ALA A 281 2.40 9.54 16.81
CA ALA A 281 2.62 8.13 17.11
C ALA A 281 2.09 7.27 15.95
N HIS A 282 2.53 6.01 15.85
CA HIS A 282 2.01 5.06 14.88
C HIS A 282 2.11 3.62 15.40
N ASP A 283 1.36 2.72 14.77
CA ASP A 283 1.43 1.28 14.97
C ASP A 283 1.48 0.60 13.60
N GLU A 284 2.60 -0.05 13.30
CA GLU A 284 2.81 -0.70 12.00
C GLU A 284 1.97 -1.96 11.81
N GLU A 285 1.66 -2.70 12.90
CA GLU A 285 0.89 -3.94 12.84
C GLU A 285 -0.61 -3.65 12.62
N LEU A 286 -1.10 -2.53 13.15
CA LEU A 286 -2.42 -1.97 12.83
C LEU A 286 -2.44 -1.19 11.50
N ASN A 287 -1.27 -0.80 11.00
CA ASN A 287 -1.09 0.09 9.87
C ASN A 287 -1.83 1.44 10.05
N PHE A 288 -1.71 2.03 11.25
CA PHE A 288 -2.34 3.30 11.64
C PHE A 288 -1.29 4.33 12.08
N ALA A 289 -1.54 5.62 11.84
CA ALA A 289 -0.69 6.72 12.31
C ALA A 289 -1.51 7.92 12.81
N LEU A 290 -1.01 8.57 13.86
CA LEU A 290 -1.52 9.82 14.42
C LEU A 290 -0.60 10.98 14.01
N PHE A 291 -1.22 12.01 13.46
CA PHE A 291 -0.58 13.27 13.10
C PHE A 291 -1.25 14.45 13.81
N GLU A 292 -0.56 15.59 13.87
CA GLU A 292 -1.13 16.87 14.27
C GLU A 292 -2.43 17.14 13.52
N TRP A 293 -3.47 17.52 14.25
CA TRP A 293 -4.68 18.06 13.63
C TRP A 293 -4.40 19.49 13.15
N ILE A 294 -4.66 19.73 11.86
CA ILE A 294 -4.49 21.05 11.25
C ILE A 294 -5.85 21.70 11.15
N ASP A 295 -6.08 22.74 11.97
CA ASP A 295 -7.26 23.59 11.82
C ASP A 295 -7.11 24.48 10.58
N GLY A 296 -8.12 24.45 9.73
CA GLY A 296 -8.14 25.14 8.46
C GLY A 296 -9.05 24.45 7.43
N THR A 297 -9.00 24.94 6.20
CA THR A 297 -9.82 24.42 5.09
C THR A 297 -8.96 24.16 3.86
N THR A 298 -9.37 23.21 3.02
CA THR A 298 -8.77 23.08 1.68
C THR A 298 -9.02 24.37 0.90
N PRO A 299 -7.99 25.01 0.33
CA PRO A 299 -8.15 26.25 -0.42
C PRO A 299 -8.95 25.98 -1.70
N ILE A 300 -9.95 26.82 -1.97
CA ILE A 300 -10.84 26.72 -3.14
C ILE A 300 -10.49 27.81 -4.15
N ASP A 301 -10.38 29.06 -3.69
CA ASP A 301 -10.06 30.21 -4.53
C ASP A 301 -8.54 30.40 -4.61
N ILE A 302 -7.93 29.73 -5.58
CA ILE A 302 -6.48 29.75 -5.75
C ILE A 302 -6.03 31.09 -6.33
N GLY A 303 -5.52 31.95 -5.44
CA GLY A 303 -4.81 33.18 -5.81
C GLY A 303 -3.30 33.01 -6.01
N THR A 304 -2.68 34.07 -6.50
CA THR A 304 -1.22 34.15 -6.77
C THR A 304 -0.35 33.82 -5.56
N THR A 305 -0.76 34.22 -4.35
CA THR A 305 -0.05 33.95 -3.09
C THR A 305 0.00 32.47 -2.75
N HIS A 306 -1.00 31.67 -3.16
CA HIS A 306 -0.99 30.23 -2.96
C HIS A 306 0.08 29.56 -3.82
N ILE A 307 0.22 29.98 -5.09
CA ILE A 307 1.27 29.49 -5.98
C ILE A 307 2.66 29.87 -5.42
N ASP A 308 2.80 31.07 -4.85
CA ASP A 308 4.05 31.48 -4.18
C ASP A 308 4.41 30.57 -3.01
N GLN A 309 3.46 30.21 -2.16
CA GLN A 309 3.70 29.30 -1.02
C GLN A 309 4.10 27.89 -1.47
N VAL A 310 3.45 27.37 -2.52
CA VAL A 310 3.77 26.07 -3.12
C VAL A 310 5.21 26.09 -3.69
N LEU A 311 5.57 27.12 -4.46
CA LEU A 311 6.92 27.29 -5.01
C LEU A 311 7.98 27.43 -3.91
N PHE A 312 7.68 28.22 -2.87
CA PHE A 312 8.57 28.39 -1.72
C PHE A 312 8.82 27.06 -1.00
N PHE A 313 7.79 26.23 -0.83
CA PHE A 313 7.96 24.90 -0.25
C PHE A 313 8.85 24.00 -1.12
N ILE A 314 8.67 24.01 -2.44
CA ILE A 314 9.53 23.24 -3.36
C ILE A 314 10.98 23.72 -3.32
N GLU A 315 11.21 25.03 -3.22
CA GLU A 315 12.57 25.58 -3.07
C GLU A 315 13.24 25.06 -1.78
N LYS A 316 12.50 24.93 -0.67
CA LYS A 316 13.01 24.29 0.55
C LYS A 316 13.34 22.82 0.34
N LEU A 317 12.50 22.07 -0.36
CA LEU A 317 12.75 20.65 -0.67
C LEU A 317 13.96 20.47 -1.57
N LYS A 318 14.17 21.35 -2.56
CA LYS A 318 15.39 21.38 -3.38
C LYS A 318 16.62 21.62 -2.49
N GLY A 319 16.60 22.64 -1.63
CA GLY A 319 17.71 22.90 -0.72
C GLY A 319 18.05 21.72 0.20
N LEU A 320 17.03 20.99 0.67
CA LEU A 320 17.22 19.76 1.44
C LEU A 320 17.80 18.62 0.60
N SER A 321 17.43 18.50 -0.68
CA SER A 321 17.95 17.45 -1.58
C SER A 321 19.46 17.55 -1.86
N GLU A 322 20.03 18.74 -1.73
CA GLU A 322 21.45 19.04 -2.00
C GLU A 322 22.36 18.81 -0.77
N GLY A 323 21.77 18.53 0.40
CA GLY A 323 22.50 18.21 1.64
C GLY A 323 23.23 16.87 1.57
N SER A 324 24.43 16.81 2.14
CA SER A 324 25.38 15.69 2.01
C SER A 324 25.00 14.38 2.71
N ASN A 325 23.83 14.27 3.34
CA ASN A 325 23.50 13.15 4.23
C ASN A 325 22.06 12.64 4.14
N ASN A 326 21.46 12.67 2.94
CA ASN A 326 20.07 12.28 2.76
C ASN A 326 19.96 10.99 1.94
N ASN A 327 20.06 9.84 2.63
CA ASN A 327 19.72 8.52 2.07
C ASN A 327 18.19 8.34 2.02
N ILE A 328 17.51 9.24 1.30
CA ILE A 328 16.06 9.18 1.08
C ILE A 328 15.82 8.29 -0.14
N PRO A 329 14.93 7.27 -0.05
CA PRO A 329 14.63 6.40 -1.19
C PRO A 329 13.90 7.17 -2.29
N GLU A 330 13.76 6.53 -3.44
CA GLU A 330 12.92 7.02 -4.52
C GLU A 330 11.47 7.24 -4.08
N ALA A 331 10.85 8.25 -4.66
CA ALA A 331 9.44 8.49 -4.50
C ALA A 331 8.62 7.34 -5.10
N SER A 332 7.36 7.21 -4.68
CA SER A 332 6.52 6.16 -5.24
C SER A 332 6.38 6.33 -6.76
N GLU A 333 6.75 5.28 -7.50
CA GLU A 333 6.74 5.26 -8.96
C GLU A 333 7.51 6.46 -9.54
N ALA A 334 8.72 6.71 -9.01
CA ALA A 334 9.67 7.68 -9.55
C ALA A 334 9.94 7.42 -11.03
N CYS A 335 10.31 8.45 -11.77
CA CYS A 335 10.64 8.32 -13.20
C CYS A 335 11.94 9.05 -13.46
N LEU A 336 13.05 8.31 -13.35
CA LEU A 336 14.39 8.86 -13.47
C LEU A 336 14.94 8.76 -14.90
N SER A 337 14.25 8.10 -15.83
CA SER A 337 14.61 8.07 -17.25
C SER A 337 13.38 8.06 -18.16
N GLY A 338 13.58 8.36 -19.44
CA GLY A 338 12.53 8.25 -20.46
C GLY A 338 12.04 6.81 -20.61
N THR A 339 12.96 5.85 -20.64
CA THR A 339 12.67 4.41 -20.74
C THR A 339 11.84 3.92 -19.54
N GLU A 340 12.15 4.38 -18.33
CA GLU A 340 11.36 4.03 -17.14
C GLU A 340 9.94 4.59 -17.21
N LEU A 341 9.76 5.86 -17.60
CA LEU A 341 8.43 6.46 -17.76
C LEU A 341 7.59 5.72 -18.82
N LEU A 342 8.20 5.36 -19.96
CA LEU A 342 7.53 4.59 -21.00
C LEU A 342 7.11 3.21 -20.50
N SER A 343 8.01 2.51 -19.79
CA SER A 343 7.73 1.20 -19.19
C SER A 343 6.55 1.27 -18.21
N GLN A 344 6.54 2.26 -17.31
CA GLN A 344 5.44 2.43 -16.34
C GLN A 344 4.10 2.73 -17.02
N VAL A 345 4.09 3.49 -18.12
CA VAL A 345 2.85 3.73 -18.90
C VAL A 345 2.39 2.45 -19.58
N GLN A 346 3.30 1.73 -20.24
CA GLN A 346 3.00 0.47 -20.92
C GLN A 346 2.45 -0.60 -19.96
N GLU A 347 3.04 -0.74 -18.77
CA GLU A 347 2.55 -1.67 -17.74
C GLU A 347 1.12 -1.35 -17.29
N ARG A 348 0.78 -0.06 -17.16
CA ARG A 348 -0.59 0.35 -16.80
C ARG A 348 -1.58 -0.02 -17.89
N ILE A 349 -1.21 0.16 -19.15
CA ILE A 349 -2.04 -0.26 -20.29
C ILE A 349 -2.26 -1.77 -20.21
N GLN A 350 -1.21 -2.57 -20.04
CA GLN A 350 -1.33 -4.03 -19.93
C GLN A 350 -2.21 -4.48 -18.75
N LYS A 351 -2.09 -3.83 -17.58
CA LYS A 351 -2.93 -4.12 -16.41
C LYS A 351 -4.41 -3.80 -16.63
N LEU A 352 -4.73 -2.81 -17.47
CA LEU A 352 -6.12 -2.51 -17.84
C LEU A 352 -6.62 -3.41 -18.98
N ASP A 353 -5.72 -3.81 -19.88
CA ASP A 353 -6.01 -4.70 -21.01
C ASP A 353 -6.46 -6.10 -20.56
N SER A 354 -5.93 -6.59 -19.43
CA SER A 354 -6.34 -7.88 -18.86
C SER A 354 -7.73 -7.87 -18.21
N ILE A 355 -8.38 -6.70 -18.09
CA ILE A 355 -9.69 -6.58 -17.43
C ILE A 355 -10.80 -6.87 -18.43
N ASN A 356 -11.63 -7.87 -18.14
CA ASN A 356 -12.79 -8.21 -18.96
C ASN A 356 -13.94 -7.20 -18.76
N ASN A 357 -13.89 -6.06 -19.48
CA ASN A 357 -14.94 -5.05 -19.51
C ASN A 357 -15.08 -4.42 -20.91
N LEU A 358 -16.20 -4.63 -21.59
CA LEU A 358 -16.40 -4.21 -22.98
C LEU A 358 -16.23 -2.70 -23.23
N GLU A 359 -16.74 -1.85 -22.33
CA GLU A 359 -16.64 -0.38 -22.49
C GLU A 359 -15.18 0.09 -22.35
N LEU A 360 -14.46 -0.44 -21.35
CA LEU A 360 -13.03 -0.18 -21.17
C LEU A 360 -12.24 -0.65 -22.38
N GLN A 361 -12.43 -1.90 -22.81
CA GLN A 361 -11.69 -2.49 -23.94
C GLN A 361 -11.92 -1.71 -25.23
N SER A 362 -13.17 -1.29 -25.50
CA SER A 362 -13.46 -0.44 -26.64
C SER A 362 -12.72 0.90 -26.58
N PHE A 363 -12.67 1.55 -25.40
CA PHE A 363 -11.93 2.80 -25.23
C PHE A 363 -10.40 2.60 -25.39
N LEU A 364 -9.86 1.52 -24.82
CA LEU A 364 -8.43 1.20 -24.93
C LEU A 364 -8.02 1.01 -26.39
N GLU A 365 -8.74 0.19 -27.15
CA GLU A 365 -8.41 -0.13 -28.54
C GLU A 365 -8.63 1.04 -29.51
N THR A 366 -9.75 1.76 -29.37
CA THR A 366 -10.13 2.77 -30.38
C THR A 366 -9.52 4.14 -30.12
N SER A 367 -9.15 4.43 -28.87
CA SER A 367 -8.75 5.78 -28.46
C SER A 367 -7.40 5.81 -27.75
N LEU A 368 -7.18 4.98 -26.74
CA LEU A 368 -6.00 5.11 -25.89
C LEU A 368 -4.74 4.54 -26.55
N LYS A 369 -4.77 3.29 -27.04
CA LYS A 369 -3.62 2.63 -27.67
C LYS A 369 -3.11 3.37 -28.93
N PRO A 370 -3.97 3.85 -29.86
CA PRO A 370 -3.49 4.66 -30.98
C PRO A 370 -2.79 5.95 -30.54
N LEU A 371 -3.36 6.65 -29.55
CA LEU A 371 -2.75 7.85 -29.01
C LEU A 371 -1.43 7.55 -28.27
N TRP A 372 -1.34 6.41 -27.59
CA TRP A 372 -0.12 5.97 -26.93
C TRP A 372 1.05 5.81 -27.91
N GLU A 373 0.83 5.17 -29.06
CA GLU A 373 1.86 5.01 -30.09
C GLU A 373 2.35 6.38 -30.60
N GLU A 374 1.41 7.31 -30.89
CA GLU A 374 1.75 8.67 -31.32
C GLU A 374 2.55 9.43 -30.25
N ILE A 375 2.17 9.31 -28.98
CA ILE A 375 2.85 9.96 -27.85
C ILE A 375 4.25 9.36 -27.65
N ARG A 376 4.41 8.05 -27.76
CA ARG A 376 5.71 7.38 -27.61
C ARG A 376 6.69 7.91 -28.65
N ASP A 377 6.31 7.85 -29.92
CA ASP A 377 7.15 8.31 -31.04
C ASP A 377 7.50 9.81 -30.90
N TRP A 378 6.54 10.64 -30.50
CA TRP A 378 6.78 12.05 -30.21
C TRP A 378 7.80 12.24 -29.09
N SER A 379 7.57 11.58 -27.96
CA SER A 379 8.37 11.76 -26.75
C SER A 379 9.81 11.31 -26.97
N GLU A 380 10.00 10.14 -27.60
CA GLU A 380 11.31 9.63 -28.01
C GLU A 380 12.06 10.63 -28.91
N SER A 381 11.36 11.24 -29.88
CA SER A 381 11.98 12.21 -30.80
C SER A 381 12.38 13.55 -30.14
N LYS A 382 11.74 13.92 -29.03
CA LYS A 382 11.96 15.21 -28.33
C LYS A 382 12.87 15.09 -27.12
N TRP A 383 13.02 13.87 -26.56
CA TRP A 383 13.77 13.65 -25.33
C TRP A 383 15.27 13.93 -25.52
N PRO A 384 15.98 14.51 -24.53
CA PRO A 384 17.44 14.62 -24.57
C PRO A 384 18.09 13.24 -24.55
N SER A 385 18.89 12.93 -25.58
CA SER A 385 19.42 11.57 -25.85
C SER A 385 20.10 10.90 -24.65
N LEU A 386 20.84 11.65 -23.82
CA LEU A 386 21.54 11.09 -22.66
C LEU A 386 20.57 10.61 -21.56
N SER A 387 19.51 11.37 -21.28
CA SER A 387 18.56 11.11 -20.20
C SER A 387 17.39 10.19 -20.59
N PHE A 388 17.34 9.73 -21.84
CA PHE A 388 16.29 8.82 -22.29
C PHE A 388 16.52 7.42 -21.70
N GLU A 389 17.73 6.87 -21.89
CA GLU A 389 18.10 5.53 -21.43
C GLU A 389 18.81 5.52 -20.07
N THR A 390 19.46 6.62 -19.70
CA THR A 390 20.25 6.68 -18.46
C THR A 390 19.44 7.34 -17.35
N GLU A 391 19.45 6.73 -16.17
CA GLU A 391 18.86 7.32 -14.97
C GLU A 391 19.45 8.70 -14.67
N LEU A 392 18.58 9.61 -14.27
CA LEU A 392 18.91 10.97 -13.90
C LEU A 392 19.82 10.96 -12.68
N SER A 393 20.99 11.59 -12.80
CA SER A 393 21.93 11.71 -11.69
C SER A 393 21.29 12.33 -10.46
N GLN A 394 21.66 11.85 -9.27
CA GLN A 394 21.11 12.29 -7.99
C GLN A 394 21.17 13.82 -7.76
N SER A 395 22.15 14.54 -8.34
CA SER A 395 22.27 16.01 -8.29
C SER A 395 21.21 16.78 -9.08
N LYS A 396 20.51 16.11 -10.01
CA LYS A 396 19.42 16.68 -10.82
C LYS A 396 18.03 16.26 -10.32
N GLN A 397 17.96 15.37 -9.32
CA GLN A 397 16.71 14.93 -8.69
C GLN A 397 16.29 15.88 -7.56
N MET A 398 15.01 15.88 -7.20
CA MET A 398 14.48 16.60 -6.04
C MET A 398 13.88 15.67 -5.00
N LEU A 399 13.66 16.16 -3.77
CA LEU A 399 12.74 15.52 -2.83
C LEU A 399 11.31 15.88 -3.24
N SER A 400 10.58 14.91 -3.76
CA SER A 400 9.23 15.06 -4.31
C SER A 400 8.18 14.51 -3.34
N PRO A 401 7.13 15.31 -3.02
CA PRO A 401 5.91 14.79 -2.37
C PRO A 401 5.07 13.87 -3.29
N SER A 402 5.37 13.83 -4.59
CA SER A 402 4.62 13.13 -5.64
C SER A 402 3.17 13.59 -5.82
N ASP A 403 2.25 13.21 -4.92
CA ASP A 403 0.82 13.61 -5.00
C ASP A 403 0.62 15.00 -4.37
N PHE A 404 1.10 16.02 -5.07
CA PHE A 404 1.22 17.36 -4.57
C PHE A 404 0.25 18.33 -5.24
N GLY A 405 -0.42 19.15 -4.44
CA GLY A 405 -1.39 20.12 -4.93
C GLY A 405 -2.28 20.69 -3.84
N PHE A 406 -3.23 21.53 -4.23
CA PHE A 406 -4.17 22.17 -3.31
C PHE A 406 -5.15 21.18 -2.68
N HIS A 407 -5.45 20.06 -3.35
CA HIS A 407 -6.26 18.96 -2.79
C HIS A 407 -5.59 18.27 -1.58
N ASN A 408 -4.27 18.34 -1.51
CA ASN A 408 -3.43 17.85 -0.41
C ASN A 408 -2.81 19.01 0.39
N SER A 409 -3.52 20.15 0.46
CA SER A 409 -3.16 21.30 1.27
C SER A 409 -4.31 21.71 2.19
N ILE A 410 -3.96 22.21 3.38
CA ILE A 410 -4.88 22.84 4.33
C ILE A 410 -4.40 24.27 4.55
N GLN A 411 -5.25 25.25 4.25
CA GLN A 411 -5.02 26.65 4.54
C GLN A 411 -5.48 26.95 5.97
N ARG A 412 -4.54 27.41 6.80
CA ARG A 412 -4.80 27.89 8.16
C ARG A 412 -5.42 29.28 8.12
N ASP A 413 -5.98 29.72 9.25
CA ASP A 413 -6.62 31.04 9.38
C ASP A 413 -5.67 32.22 9.14
N ASP A 414 -4.36 32.01 9.31
CA ASP A 414 -3.31 32.99 9.00
C ASP A 414 -2.96 33.05 7.50
N GLY A 415 -3.61 32.24 6.67
CA GLY A 415 -3.40 32.14 5.23
C GLY A 415 -2.28 31.20 4.79
N ASN A 416 -1.50 30.64 5.72
CA ASN A 416 -0.41 29.72 5.41
C ASN A 416 -0.92 28.31 5.06
N LEU A 417 -0.28 27.68 4.08
CA LEU A 417 -0.55 26.32 3.67
C LEU A 417 0.23 25.31 4.52
N CYS A 418 -0.47 24.27 4.93
CA CYS A 418 0.09 23.04 5.45
C CYS A 418 -0.12 21.92 4.42
N PHE A 419 0.96 21.31 3.96
CA PHE A 419 0.97 20.22 2.98
C PHE A 419 0.85 18.88 3.70
N VAL A 420 -0.15 18.10 3.30
CA VAL A 420 -0.51 16.81 3.90
C VAL A 420 -0.38 15.70 2.88
N ASP A 421 -0.56 14.45 3.30
CA ASP A 421 -0.60 13.27 2.41
C ASP A 421 0.76 12.95 1.74
N LEU A 422 1.81 12.85 2.56
CA LEU A 422 3.18 12.61 2.12
C LEU A 422 3.54 11.11 1.99
N GLU A 423 2.54 10.26 1.80
CA GLU A 423 2.69 8.79 1.75
C GLU A 423 3.50 8.28 0.53
N TYR A 424 3.74 9.16 -0.45
CA TYR A 424 4.48 8.89 -1.68
C TYR A 424 5.83 9.62 -1.76
N PHE A 425 6.25 10.26 -0.67
CA PHE A 425 7.45 11.11 -0.64
C PHE A 425 8.75 10.34 -0.92
N GLY A 426 9.66 10.94 -1.69
CA GLY A 426 10.99 10.40 -1.96
C GLY A 426 11.74 11.18 -3.04
N ARG A 427 12.83 10.64 -3.59
CA ARG A 427 13.59 11.27 -4.69
C ARG A 427 12.94 11.01 -6.05
N ASP A 428 12.94 12.02 -6.92
CA ASP A 428 12.35 11.91 -8.27
C ASP A 428 12.93 12.97 -9.24
N ASP A 429 12.64 12.85 -10.54
CA ASP A 429 12.87 13.93 -11.52
C ASP A 429 11.88 15.08 -11.25
N PRO A 430 12.34 16.34 -11.08
CA PRO A 430 11.45 17.50 -10.98
C PRO A 430 10.38 17.58 -12.08
N VAL A 431 10.68 17.08 -13.28
CA VAL A 431 9.73 17.04 -14.41
C VAL A 431 8.41 16.36 -14.03
N LYS A 432 8.45 15.26 -13.26
CA LYS A 432 7.24 14.56 -12.82
C LYS A 432 6.33 15.47 -12.01
N LEU A 433 6.87 16.12 -10.98
CA LEU A 433 6.11 17.01 -10.12
C LEU A 433 5.53 18.20 -10.89
N ILE A 434 6.32 18.78 -11.81
CA ILE A 434 5.89 19.91 -12.65
C ILE A 434 4.67 19.50 -13.49
N ALA A 435 4.74 18.33 -14.15
CA ALA A 435 3.68 17.83 -15.01
C ALA A 435 2.45 17.36 -14.22
N ASP A 436 2.66 16.59 -13.15
CA ASP A 436 1.58 16.05 -12.32
C ASP A 436 0.73 17.17 -11.69
N PHE A 437 1.35 18.24 -11.19
CA PHE A 437 0.62 19.38 -10.63
C PHE A 437 -0.35 20.03 -11.63
N LEU A 438 -0.03 19.99 -12.93
CA LEU A 438 -0.86 20.56 -14.00
C LEU A 438 -1.88 19.57 -14.57
N TRP A 439 -1.55 18.28 -14.62
CA TRP A 439 -2.43 17.22 -15.11
C TRP A 439 -3.41 16.67 -14.07
N HIS A 440 -3.13 16.87 -12.78
CA HIS A 440 -3.91 16.29 -11.70
C HIS A 440 -5.39 16.75 -11.78
N PRO A 441 -6.38 15.84 -11.83
CA PRO A 441 -7.78 16.20 -12.07
C PRO A 441 -8.45 17.08 -11.00
N ALA A 442 -7.85 17.19 -9.81
CA ALA A 442 -8.32 18.08 -8.74
C ALA A 442 -7.68 19.48 -8.78
N MET A 443 -6.76 19.73 -9.72
CA MET A 443 -6.05 21.01 -9.85
C MET A 443 -6.75 21.90 -10.88
N ASP A 444 -7.86 22.50 -10.44
CA ASP A 444 -8.59 23.48 -11.25
C ASP A 444 -7.94 24.87 -11.12
N LEU A 445 -6.96 25.13 -11.98
CA LEU A 445 -6.16 26.36 -11.96
C LEU A 445 -6.39 27.21 -13.20
N GLU A 446 -6.51 28.52 -12.99
CA GLU A 446 -6.46 29.51 -14.06
C GLU A 446 -5.12 29.47 -14.81
N SER A 447 -5.14 29.77 -16.11
CA SER A 447 -3.95 29.75 -16.97
C SER A 447 -2.82 30.66 -16.48
N VAL A 448 -3.14 31.76 -15.78
CA VAL A 448 -2.12 32.64 -15.17
C VAL A 448 -1.35 31.94 -14.05
N HIS A 449 -2.03 31.15 -13.22
CA HIS A 449 -1.43 30.39 -12.13
C HIS A 449 -0.63 29.20 -12.66
N LYS A 450 -1.11 28.53 -13.72
CA LYS A 450 -0.37 27.46 -14.40
C LYS A 450 0.95 27.95 -15.01
N ARG A 451 0.92 29.11 -15.69
CA ARG A 451 2.14 29.76 -16.22
C ARG A 451 3.09 30.16 -15.10
N LYS A 452 2.57 30.71 -14.00
CA LYS A 452 3.38 31.10 -12.83
C LYS A 452 4.07 29.88 -12.20
N TRP A 453 3.34 28.78 -11.99
CA TRP A 453 3.89 27.51 -11.50
C TRP A 453 5.05 27.04 -12.39
N LEU A 454 4.81 26.96 -13.69
CA LEU A 454 5.81 26.46 -14.63
C LEU A 454 7.07 27.33 -14.67
N ALA A 455 6.91 28.65 -14.74
CA ALA A 455 8.02 29.60 -14.71
C ALA A 455 8.80 29.51 -13.40
N GLY A 456 8.11 29.40 -12.26
CA GLY A 456 8.73 29.25 -10.94
C GLY A 456 9.53 27.95 -10.82
N MET A 457 8.97 26.83 -11.27
CA MET A 457 9.66 25.53 -11.23
C MET A 457 10.90 25.50 -12.11
N PHE A 458 10.83 26.07 -13.32
CA PHE A 458 12.01 26.19 -14.19
C PHE A 458 13.08 27.11 -13.60
N ALA A 459 12.69 28.15 -12.86
CA ALA A 459 13.63 29.00 -12.15
C ALA A 459 14.27 28.28 -10.95
N ILE A 460 13.50 27.49 -10.19
CA ILE A 460 14.01 26.73 -9.04
C ILE A 460 15.06 25.70 -9.50
N PHE A 461 14.87 25.05 -10.65
CA PHE A 461 15.75 23.98 -11.14
C PHE A 461 16.59 24.38 -12.37
N ASP A 462 16.92 25.66 -12.50
CA ASP A 462 17.64 26.23 -13.65
C ASP A 462 19.06 25.66 -13.89
N GLN A 463 19.67 25.09 -12.85
CA GLN A 463 20.96 24.41 -12.90
C GLN A 463 20.97 23.17 -13.80
N ASP A 464 19.80 22.62 -14.15
CA ASP A 464 19.69 21.52 -15.10
C ASP A 464 19.29 22.03 -16.50
N PRO A 465 20.24 22.13 -17.45
CA PRO A 465 19.98 22.71 -18.77
C PRO A 465 18.98 21.89 -19.60
N ASP A 466 18.80 20.61 -19.29
CA ASP A 466 17.94 19.69 -20.03
C ASP A 466 16.49 19.69 -19.50
N LEU A 467 16.23 20.31 -18.35
CA LEU A 467 14.94 20.22 -17.65
C LEU A 467 13.75 20.60 -18.53
N GLN A 468 13.83 21.73 -19.24
CA GLN A 468 12.74 22.20 -20.11
C GLN A 468 12.52 21.26 -21.30
N GLN A 469 13.59 20.70 -21.86
CA GLN A 469 13.49 19.76 -22.96
C GLN A 469 12.90 18.43 -22.50
N ARG A 470 13.35 17.89 -21.35
CA ARG A 470 12.74 16.72 -20.71
C ARG A 470 11.27 16.96 -20.41
N PHE A 471 10.90 18.11 -19.84
CA PHE A 471 9.50 18.47 -19.60
C PHE A 471 8.65 18.46 -20.86
N ARG A 472 9.12 19.08 -21.96
CA ARG A 472 8.40 19.08 -23.24
C ARG A 472 8.20 17.69 -23.80
N ALA A 473 9.20 16.81 -23.67
CA ALA A 473 9.10 15.44 -24.12
C ALA A 473 8.17 14.60 -23.22
N ALA A 474 8.20 14.81 -21.90
CA ALA A 474 7.44 14.04 -20.93
C ALA A 474 5.98 14.51 -20.74
N TRP A 475 5.65 15.76 -21.11
CA TRP A 475 4.32 16.34 -20.94
C TRP A 475 3.16 15.43 -21.40
N PRO A 476 3.13 14.94 -22.64
CA PRO A 476 2.05 14.06 -23.10
C PRO A 476 2.08 12.67 -22.42
N LEU A 477 3.26 12.19 -22.00
CA LEU A 477 3.39 10.92 -21.26
C LEU A 477 2.74 11.01 -19.88
N TYR A 478 2.95 12.10 -19.15
CA TYR A 478 2.27 12.32 -17.87
C TYR A 478 0.76 12.51 -18.04
N GLY A 479 0.32 13.18 -19.12
CA GLY A 479 -1.10 13.23 -19.47
C GLY A 479 -1.69 11.83 -19.68
N MET A 480 -1.02 10.99 -20.48
CA MET A 480 -1.43 9.59 -20.69
C MET A 480 -1.43 8.80 -19.37
N ARG A 481 -0.41 9.00 -18.52
CA ARG A 481 -0.34 8.37 -17.20
C ARG A 481 -1.54 8.76 -16.34
N TRP A 482 -1.98 10.02 -16.34
CA TRP A 482 -3.18 10.45 -15.61
C TRP A 482 -4.47 9.88 -16.19
N ALA A 483 -4.60 9.78 -17.52
CA ALA A 483 -5.72 9.09 -18.17
C ALA A 483 -5.80 7.62 -17.72
N LEU A 484 -4.66 6.95 -17.54
CA LEU A 484 -4.59 5.57 -17.04
C LEU A 484 -4.84 5.48 -15.52
N ILE A 485 -4.35 6.44 -14.73
CA ILE A 485 -4.57 6.48 -13.27
C ILE A 485 -6.05 6.61 -12.93
N VAL A 486 -6.80 7.46 -13.63
CA VAL A 486 -8.25 7.59 -13.37
C VAL A 486 -9.01 6.30 -13.70
N LEU A 487 -8.51 5.49 -14.64
CA LEU A 487 -9.05 4.17 -14.98
C LEU A 487 -8.71 3.08 -13.97
N ASN A 488 -7.89 3.34 -12.95
CA ASN A 488 -7.60 2.36 -11.90
C ASN A 488 -8.87 1.83 -11.22
N GLU A 489 -9.99 2.58 -11.23
CA GLU A 489 -11.30 2.14 -10.72
C GLU A 489 -11.88 0.88 -11.40
N PHE A 490 -11.33 0.48 -12.54
CA PHE A 490 -11.65 -0.80 -13.17
C PHE A 490 -10.95 -1.97 -12.47
N ARG A 491 -9.77 -1.74 -11.89
CA ARG A 491 -8.99 -2.77 -11.18
C ARG A 491 -9.58 -3.10 -9.82
N GLN A 492 -9.47 -4.36 -9.41
CA GLN A 492 -10.03 -4.85 -8.16
C GLN A 492 -9.31 -4.28 -6.93
N ASP A 493 -7.98 -4.30 -6.93
CA ASP A 493 -7.12 -3.74 -5.87
C ASP A 493 -7.45 -2.27 -5.58
N SER A 494 -7.58 -1.48 -6.64
CA SER A 494 -7.90 -0.05 -6.54
C SER A 494 -9.33 0.19 -6.09
N TRP A 495 -10.27 -0.65 -6.52
CA TRP A 495 -11.65 -0.60 -6.03
C TRP A 495 -11.75 -0.92 -4.53
N GLN A 496 -11.02 -1.94 -4.06
CA GLN A 496 -10.96 -2.30 -2.63
C GLN A 496 -10.44 -1.14 -1.78
N LYS A 497 -9.39 -0.42 -2.24
CA LYS A 497 -8.91 0.80 -1.57
C LYS A 497 -9.97 1.88 -1.44
N ARG A 498 -10.72 2.14 -2.51
CA ARG A 498 -11.81 3.12 -2.48
C ARG A 498 -12.90 2.73 -1.48
N VAL A 499 -13.28 1.46 -1.46
CA VAL A 499 -14.26 0.92 -0.51
C VAL A 499 -13.75 1.09 0.92
N HIS A 500 -12.47 0.80 1.17
CA HIS A 500 -11.82 1.03 2.46
C HIS A 500 -11.91 2.50 2.89
N ALA A 501 -11.54 3.44 2.01
CA ALA A 501 -11.49 4.85 2.35
C ALA A 501 -12.88 5.49 2.55
N LYS A 502 -13.88 5.14 1.72
CA LYS A 502 -15.18 5.84 1.68
C LYS A 502 -16.35 5.11 2.33
N GLY A 503 -16.28 3.79 2.50
CA GLY A 503 -17.35 2.95 3.06
C GLY A 503 -18.60 2.86 2.16
N GLY A 504 -19.15 1.66 1.97
CA GLY A 504 -20.52 1.49 1.42
C GLY A 504 -20.77 1.80 -0.06
N LEU A 505 -19.73 1.88 -0.92
CA LEU A 505 -19.87 2.28 -2.33
C LEU A 505 -20.08 1.14 -3.35
N GLN A 506 -20.30 -0.11 -2.91
CA GLN A 506 -20.41 -1.25 -3.85
C GLN A 506 -21.52 -1.06 -4.89
N GLN A 507 -22.61 -0.38 -4.54
CA GLN A 507 -23.77 -0.20 -5.42
C GLN A 507 -23.53 0.78 -6.58
N ASP A 508 -22.47 1.60 -6.54
CA ASP A 508 -22.21 2.65 -7.54
C ASP A 508 -21.02 2.35 -8.48
N ARG A 509 -20.41 1.15 -8.40
CA ARG A 509 -19.16 0.84 -9.14
C ARG A 509 -19.25 1.14 -10.63
N LYS A 510 -20.32 0.68 -11.29
CA LYS A 510 -20.52 0.88 -12.73
C LYS A 510 -20.66 2.37 -13.10
N GLN A 511 -21.39 3.14 -12.29
CA GLN A 511 -21.57 4.58 -12.54
C GLN A 511 -20.25 5.34 -12.36
N ILE A 512 -19.49 4.98 -11.34
CA ILE A 512 -18.15 5.54 -11.08
C ILE A 512 -17.21 5.20 -12.24
N GLN A 513 -17.16 3.94 -12.68
CA GLN A 513 -16.35 3.50 -13.81
C GLN A 513 -16.67 4.28 -15.10
N LYS A 514 -17.96 4.49 -15.39
CA LYS A 514 -18.41 5.30 -16.52
C LYS A 514 -17.96 6.76 -16.41
N LEU A 515 -18.00 7.33 -15.21
CA LEU A 515 -17.49 8.69 -14.96
C LEU A 515 -15.98 8.77 -15.19
N GLN A 516 -15.20 7.80 -14.70
CA GLN A 516 -13.76 7.78 -14.91
C GLN A 516 -13.36 7.58 -16.36
N LEU A 517 -14.09 6.75 -17.10
CA LEU A 517 -13.85 6.56 -18.53
C LEU A 517 -14.04 7.87 -19.30
N ARG A 518 -15.07 8.66 -18.96
CA ARG A 518 -15.24 10.01 -19.53
C ARG A 518 -14.10 10.96 -19.19
N LYS A 519 -13.61 10.92 -17.95
CA LYS A 519 -12.44 11.74 -17.54
C LYS A 519 -11.17 11.34 -18.29
N ALA A 520 -10.92 10.04 -18.44
CA ALA A 520 -9.79 9.53 -19.22
C ALA A 520 -9.88 10.00 -20.69
N ALA A 521 -11.07 9.90 -21.29
CA ALA A 521 -11.30 10.38 -22.65
C ALA A 521 -11.03 11.89 -22.79
N GLN A 522 -11.48 12.70 -21.83
CA GLN A 522 -11.23 14.15 -21.81
C GLN A 522 -9.72 14.48 -21.76
N ILE A 523 -8.95 13.73 -20.96
CA ILE A 523 -7.49 13.89 -20.90
C ILE A 523 -6.86 13.53 -22.26
N CYS A 524 -7.25 12.42 -22.87
CA CYS A 524 -6.77 12.03 -24.21
C CYS A 524 -7.10 13.10 -25.27
N ASP A 525 -8.31 13.64 -25.23
CA ASP A 525 -8.75 14.70 -26.17
C ASP A 525 -7.97 16.00 -25.95
N GLN A 526 -7.66 16.34 -24.70
CA GLN A 526 -6.80 17.48 -24.38
C GLN A 526 -5.40 17.32 -24.98
N ILE A 527 -4.76 16.16 -24.82
CA ILE A 527 -3.43 15.88 -25.40
C ILE A 527 -3.45 16.08 -26.92
N ARG A 528 -4.49 15.57 -27.61
CA ARG A 528 -4.66 15.73 -29.06
C ARG A 528 -4.88 17.19 -29.46
N MET A 529 -5.75 17.89 -28.76
CA MET A 529 -6.07 19.30 -29.03
C MET A 529 -4.83 20.19 -28.87
N GLU A 530 -4.02 19.92 -27.85
CA GLU A 530 -2.76 20.61 -27.56
C GLU A 530 -1.61 20.16 -28.46
N LYS A 531 -1.83 19.18 -29.34
CA LYS A 531 -0.81 18.58 -30.23
C LYS A 531 0.44 18.16 -29.46
N MET A 532 0.23 17.53 -28.30
CA MET A 532 1.28 17.01 -27.40
C MET A 532 2.18 18.09 -26.76
N VAL A 533 1.85 19.38 -26.89
CA VAL A 533 2.66 20.49 -26.36
C VAL A 533 1.93 21.18 -25.22
N CYS A 534 2.61 21.37 -24.08
CA CYS A 534 2.06 22.13 -22.96
C CYS A 534 1.73 23.58 -23.37
N PRO A 535 0.47 24.04 -23.24
CA PRO A 535 0.04 25.37 -23.70
C PRO A 535 0.44 26.50 -22.74
N TYR A 536 1.13 26.18 -21.65
CA TYR A 536 1.54 27.13 -20.60
C TYR A 536 3.03 27.46 -20.65
N VAL A 537 3.80 26.87 -21.58
CA VAL A 537 5.24 27.13 -21.79
C VAL A 537 5.48 28.45 -22.49
#